data_AF-A0A1J5QTP1-F1
#
_entry.id   AF-A0A1J5QTP1-F1
#
_cell.length_a   1.000
_cell.length_b   1.000
_cell.length_c   1.000
_cell.angle_alpha   90.00
_cell.angle_beta   90.00
_cell.angle_gamma   90.00
#
_symmetry.space_group_name_H-M   'P 1'
#
loop_
_entity.id
_entity.type
_entity.pdbx_description
1 polymer ?
#
loop_
_entity_poly.entity_id
_entity_poly.type
_entity_poly.pdbx_seq_one_letter_code
_entity_poly.pdbx_strand_id
1 'polypeptide(L)'
;MAPWAGRIGRGKLDTPHGIEELSTKLLPPHAIHGLLFDAQIQIGEVGESSAMVWCDLPAPYSGARVEQSVVVGESTMTWSIAYQNGGRSMPVWLGFHPWFRRTLSRGSEVEVVNPASFMMVLDGEAIPNGKIQGVTPPPWDDVFGGMRSAPTLTWPGALKITCVANEPWWVIYTMDPVGVCIEPQTAPPHAAALGLAPILAPGERIRLDYQLNFESA
;
A
#
# COMPACT_ATOMS: atom_id res chain seq x y z
N MET A 1 -4.92 -1.06 -2.75
CA MET A 1 -4.88 -2.43 -2.18
C MET A 1 -5.79 -2.44 -0.95
N ALA A 2 -6.85 -3.24 -0.98
CA ALA A 2 -7.81 -3.35 0.13
C ALA A 2 -8.62 -4.66 0.01
N PRO A 3 -9.06 -5.28 1.12
CA PRO A 3 -8.94 -4.81 2.49
C PRO A 3 -7.59 -5.12 3.16
N TRP A 4 -6.65 -5.73 2.44
CA TRP A 4 -5.26 -5.87 2.86
C TRP A 4 -4.28 -5.39 1.79
N ALA A 5 -3.13 -4.88 2.22
CA ALA A 5 -1.97 -4.59 1.39
C ALA A 5 -0.88 -5.66 1.53
N GLY A 6 -0.09 -5.88 0.47
CA GLY A 6 0.94 -6.92 0.46
C GLY A 6 0.43 -8.36 0.58
N ARG A 7 1.32 -9.26 1.04
CA ARG A 7 1.11 -10.71 1.16
C ARG A 7 0.40 -11.11 2.45
N ILE A 8 -0.33 -12.22 2.41
CA ILE A 8 -0.79 -13.00 3.57
C ILE A 8 -0.29 -14.44 3.39
N GLY A 9 0.50 -14.91 4.36
CA GLY A 9 1.10 -16.24 4.37
C GLY A 9 0.07 -17.33 4.13
N ARG A 10 0.32 -18.15 3.11
CA ARG A 10 -0.52 -19.29 2.68
C ARG A 10 -2.00 -18.98 2.43
N GLY A 11 -2.39 -17.71 2.28
CA GLY A 11 -3.79 -17.32 2.21
C GLY A 11 -4.55 -17.47 3.53
N LYS A 12 -3.86 -17.64 4.66
CA LYS A 12 -4.49 -17.85 5.96
C LYS A 12 -4.57 -16.54 6.73
N LEU A 13 -5.78 -16.01 6.82
CA LEU A 13 -6.05 -14.78 7.57
C LEU A 13 -6.57 -15.14 8.97
N ASP A 14 -5.82 -14.79 10.00
CA ASP A 14 -6.28 -14.89 11.39
C ASP A 14 -7.36 -13.85 11.68
N THR A 15 -8.53 -14.29 12.13
CA THR A 15 -9.67 -13.42 12.46
C THR A 15 -10.18 -13.70 13.87
N PRO A 16 -11.02 -12.83 14.47
CA PRO A 16 -11.74 -13.13 15.71
C PRO A 16 -12.64 -14.38 15.65
N HIS A 17 -12.88 -14.90 14.45
CA HIS A 17 -13.79 -16.01 14.18
C HIS A 17 -13.07 -17.27 13.70
N GLY A 18 -11.75 -17.32 13.83
CA GLY A 18 -10.91 -18.40 13.31
C GLY A 18 -10.16 -18.00 12.03
N ILE A 19 -9.55 -18.97 11.39
CA ILE A 19 -8.78 -18.77 10.15
C ILE A 19 -9.75 -18.69 8.96
N GLU A 20 -9.63 -17.61 8.19
CA GLU A 20 -10.31 -17.44 6.91
C GLU A 20 -9.34 -17.79 5.78
N GLU A 21 -9.77 -18.67 4.87
CA GLU A 21 -8.97 -19.14 3.73
C GLU A 21 -9.20 -18.22 2.52
N LEU A 22 -8.16 -17.50 2.12
CA LEU A 22 -8.18 -16.56 1.02
C LEU A 22 -7.66 -17.19 -0.28
N SER A 23 -8.15 -16.68 -1.41
CA SER A 23 -7.63 -17.08 -2.72
C SER A 23 -6.13 -16.77 -2.86
N THR A 24 -5.36 -17.75 -3.31
CA THR A 24 -3.92 -17.63 -3.58
C THR A 24 -3.60 -17.59 -5.08
N LYS A 25 -4.62 -17.42 -5.93
CA LYS A 25 -4.48 -17.52 -7.40
C LYS A 25 -3.52 -16.50 -8.01
N LEU A 26 -3.47 -15.28 -7.48
CA LEU A 26 -2.62 -14.22 -8.01
C LEU A 26 -1.14 -14.43 -7.71
N LEU A 27 -0.80 -15.02 -6.56
CA LEU A 27 0.57 -15.29 -6.16
C LEU A 27 0.67 -16.58 -5.34
N PRO A 28 0.60 -17.77 -5.95
CA PRO A 28 0.78 -19.01 -5.22
C PRO A 28 2.13 -19.04 -4.49
N PRO A 29 2.19 -19.47 -3.22
CA PRO A 29 1.12 -20.07 -2.42
C PRO A 29 0.40 -19.08 -1.49
N HIS A 30 0.53 -17.76 -1.69
CA HIS A 30 0.06 -16.72 -0.78
C HIS A 30 -1.13 -15.93 -1.34
N ALA A 31 -1.90 -15.29 -0.46
CA ALA A 31 -2.84 -14.26 -0.90
C ALA A 31 -2.10 -12.92 -1.00
N ILE A 32 -2.53 -12.02 -1.89
CA ILE A 32 -1.84 -10.76 -2.13
C ILE A 32 -2.82 -9.64 -2.54
N HIS A 33 -2.60 -8.44 -1.99
CA HIS A 33 -3.20 -7.16 -2.41
C HIS A 33 -4.73 -7.00 -2.35
N GLY A 34 -5.40 -7.80 -1.52
CA GLY A 34 -6.81 -7.61 -1.27
C GLY A 34 -7.73 -8.28 -2.28
N LEU A 35 -8.96 -7.76 -2.36
CA LEU A 35 -10.06 -8.31 -3.16
C LEU A 35 -10.45 -7.40 -4.33
N LEU A 36 -9.75 -6.28 -4.48
CA LEU A 36 -10.13 -5.20 -5.40
C LEU A 36 -9.18 -5.03 -6.60
N PHE A 37 -8.32 -6.01 -6.86
CA PHE A 37 -7.37 -5.92 -7.98
C PHE A 37 -8.08 -5.86 -9.34
N ASP A 38 -9.10 -6.70 -9.53
CA ASP A 38 -9.90 -6.83 -10.75
C ASP A 38 -11.38 -6.47 -10.53
N ALA A 39 -11.69 -5.82 -9.39
CA ALA A 39 -13.06 -5.46 -9.05
C ALA A 39 -13.62 -4.39 -9.98
N GLN A 40 -14.92 -4.51 -10.29
CA GLN A 40 -15.65 -3.45 -10.98
C GLN A 40 -15.93 -2.30 -10.01
N ILE A 41 -15.23 -1.19 -10.21
CA ILE A 41 -15.41 0.03 -9.44
C ILE A 41 -16.64 0.81 -9.90
N GLN A 42 -17.26 1.52 -8.97
CA GLN A 42 -18.30 2.50 -9.22
C GLN A 42 -17.70 3.90 -9.20
N ILE A 43 -18.14 4.77 -10.09
CA ILE A 43 -17.72 6.17 -10.14
C ILE A 43 -18.64 6.96 -9.20
N GLY A 44 -18.05 7.74 -8.29
CA GLY A 44 -18.76 8.69 -7.45
C GLY A 44 -18.68 10.10 -8.01
N GLU A 45 -18.41 11.07 -7.13
CA GLU A 45 -18.26 12.47 -7.52
C GLU A 45 -17.01 12.67 -8.38
N VAL A 46 -17.16 13.46 -9.44
CA VAL A 46 -16.08 13.90 -10.33
C VAL A 46 -16.17 15.42 -10.46
N GLY A 47 -15.07 16.08 -10.15
CA GLY A 47 -14.87 17.52 -10.32
C GLY A 47 -13.80 17.80 -11.36
N GLU A 48 -13.45 19.08 -11.52
CA GLU A 48 -12.43 19.53 -12.48
C GLU A 48 -11.05 18.90 -12.22
N SER A 49 -10.67 18.78 -10.94
CA SER A 49 -9.37 18.27 -10.51
C SER A 49 -9.46 17.17 -9.45
N SER A 50 -10.64 16.55 -9.31
CA SER A 50 -10.89 15.51 -8.33
C SER A 50 -11.79 14.41 -8.87
N ALA A 51 -11.58 13.19 -8.39
CA ALA A 51 -12.48 12.07 -8.67
C ALA A 51 -12.55 11.14 -7.47
N MET A 52 -13.71 10.51 -7.28
CA MET A 52 -13.93 9.47 -6.29
C MET A 52 -14.45 8.21 -6.98
N VAL A 53 -13.96 7.06 -6.54
CA VAL A 53 -14.44 5.75 -6.92
C VAL A 53 -14.70 4.93 -5.67
N TRP A 54 -15.55 3.93 -5.76
CA TRP A 54 -15.85 3.04 -4.64
C TRP A 54 -16.21 1.64 -5.10
N CYS A 55 -16.10 0.69 -4.18
CA CYS A 55 -16.50 -0.71 -4.39
C CYS A 55 -16.95 -1.31 -3.07
N ASP A 56 -18.07 -2.05 -3.09
CA ASP A 56 -18.47 -2.91 -1.97
C ASP A 56 -17.67 -4.21 -2.03
N LEU A 57 -17.21 -4.68 -0.87
CA LEU A 57 -16.36 -5.86 -0.80
C LEU A 57 -17.18 -7.16 -0.85
N PRO A 58 -16.69 -8.20 -1.55
CA PRO A 58 -17.31 -9.51 -1.53
C PRO A 58 -17.04 -10.23 -0.20
N ALA A 59 -17.56 -11.45 -0.06
CA ALA A 59 -17.14 -12.33 1.03
C ALA A 59 -15.61 -12.49 1.04
N PRO A 60 -14.97 -12.55 2.22
CA PRO A 60 -15.54 -12.61 3.57
C PRO A 60 -15.86 -11.23 4.20
N TYR A 61 -15.67 -10.13 3.47
CA TYR A 61 -15.88 -8.75 3.93
C TYR A 61 -17.23 -8.17 3.50
N SER A 62 -18.23 -9.03 3.26
CA SER A 62 -19.55 -8.60 2.77
C SER A 62 -20.15 -7.51 3.65
N GLY A 63 -20.67 -6.46 3.01
CA GLY A 63 -21.23 -5.28 3.66
C GLY A 63 -20.22 -4.17 3.94
N ALA A 64 -18.92 -4.44 3.82
CA ALA A 64 -17.90 -3.38 3.88
C ALA A 64 -17.76 -2.67 2.53
N ARG A 65 -17.32 -1.41 2.58
CA ARG A 65 -17.07 -0.56 1.41
C ARG A 65 -15.66 -0.01 1.43
N VAL A 66 -15.05 0.07 0.26
CA VAL A 66 -13.82 0.81 0.03
C VAL A 66 -14.11 1.99 -0.87
N GLU A 67 -13.65 3.16 -0.45
CA GLU A 67 -13.67 4.40 -1.23
C GLU A 67 -12.24 4.80 -1.54
N GLN A 68 -12.02 5.32 -2.74
CA GLN A 68 -10.76 5.91 -3.14
C GLN A 68 -11.04 7.25 -3.79
N SER A 69 -10.28 8.28 -3.44
CA SER A 69 -10.39 9.60 -4.04
C SER A 69 -9.03 10.15 -4.43
N VAL A 70 -8.99 10.94 -5.50
CA VAL A 70 -7.81 11.66 -5.94
C VAL A 70 -8.16 13.13 -6.08
N VAL A 71 -7.24 13.99 -5.65
CA VAL A 71 -7.26 15.44 -5.87
C VAL A 71 -5.92 15.82 -6.48
N VAL A 72 -5.95 16.49 -7.62
CA VAL A 72 -4.78 16.94 -8.36
C VAL A 72 -4.67 18.46 -8.25
N GLY A 73 -3.55 18.94 -7.73
CA GLY A 73 -3.16 20.35 -7.72
C GLY A 73 -2.11 20.64 -8.78
N GLU A 74 -1.56 21.86 -8.77
CA GLU A 74 -0.54 22.28 -9.74
C GLU A 74 0.76 21.46 -9.64
N SER A 75 1.20 21.18 -8.41
CA SER A 75 2.45 20.45 -8.12
C SER A 75 2.25 19.36 -7.07
N THR A 76 1.00 18.96 -6.80
CA THR A 76 0.67 17.96 -5.79
C THR A 76 -0.42 17.03 -6.28
N MET A 77 -0.39 15.76 -5.88
CA MET A 77 -1.51 14.85 -6.01
C MET A 77 -1.78 14.20 -4.67
N THR A 78 -2.98 14.36 -4.13
CA THR A 78 -3.41 13.67 -2.91
C THR A 78 -4.31 12.51 -3.29
N TRP A 79 -3.89 11.30 -2.93
CA TRP A 79 -4.59 10.06 -3.18
C TRP A 79 -5.00 9.43 -1.86
N SER A 80 -6.28 9.19 -1.68
CA SER A 80 -6.84 8.70 -0.43
C SER A 80 -7.56 7.38 -0.66
N ILE A 81 -7.40 6.42 0.24
CA ILE A 81 -8.16 5.18 0.27
C ILE A 81 -8.74 5.00 1.66
N ALA A 82 -10.00 4.62 1.74
CA ALA A 82 -10.69 4.39 2.99
C ALA A 82 -11.50 3.11 2.92
N TYR A 83 -11.54 2.42 4.04
CA TYR A 83 -12.39 1.25 4.25
C TYR A 83 -13.37 1.56 5.38
N GLN A 84 -14.64 1.29 5.16
CA GLN A 84 -15.67 1.33 6.17
C GLN A 84 -16.24 -0.08 6.36
N ASN A 85 -16.24 -0.56 7.60
CA ASN A 85 -16.90 -1.82 7.92
C ASN A 85 -18.42 -1.57 8.00
N GLY A 86 -19.20 -2.26 7.18
CA GLY A 86 -20.66 -2.29 7.28
C GLY A 86 -21.22 -3.68 7.59
N GLY A 87 -20.35 -4.64 7.95
CA GLY A 87 -20.70 -6.03 8.11
C GLY A 87 -19.92 -6.70 9.24
N ARG A 88 -19.15 -7.74 8.90
CA ARG A 88 -18.43 -8.56 9.87
C ARG A 88 -17.10 -7.90 10.27
N SER A 89 -16.79 -7.90 11.57
CA SER A 89 -15.49 -7.45 12.09
C SER A 89 -14.37 -8.37 11.64
N MET A 90 -13.50 -7.84 10.78
CA MET A 90 -12.37 -8.54 10.16
C MET A 90 -11.13 -7.65 10.25
N PRO A 91 -9.91 -8.23 10.29
CA PRO A 91 -8.68 -7.45 10.21
C PRO A 91 -8.60 -6.66 8.90
N VAL A 92 -8.10 -5.43 8.93
CA VAL A 92 -7.98 -4.57 7.74
C VAL A 92 -6.68 -3.77 7.75
N TRP A 93 -6.02 -3.65 6.60
CA TRP A 93 -4.93 -2.70 6.41
C TRP A 93 -4.85 -2.26 4.95
N LEU A 94 -4.74 -0.96 4.72
CA LEU A 94 -4.84 -0.38 3.38
C LEU A 94 -3.46 -0.05 2.84
N GLY A 95 -3.37 0.07 1.51
CA GLY A 95 -2.13 0.53 0.87
C GLY A 95 -2.31 0.93 -0.58
N PHE A 96 -1.30 1.61 -1.12
CA PHE A 96 -1.20 2.00 -2.53
C PHE A 96 -0.02 1.31 -3.21
N HIS A 97 -0.16 0.96 -4.49
CA HIS A 97 0.89 0.27 -5.27
C HIS A 97 1.25 1.03 -6.56
N PRO A 98 1.61 2.33 -6.51
CA PRO A 98 1.96 3.06 -7.73
C PRO A 98 3.28 2.57 -8.31
N TRP A 99 3.28 2.30 -9.61
CA TRP A 99 4.48 2.01 -10.38
C TRP A 99 5.02 3.29 -11.01
N PHE A 100 6.23 3.66 -10.63
CA PHE A 100 6.96 4.77 -11.24
C PHE A 100 7.97 4.24 -12.25
N ARG A 101 8.04 4.87 -13.42
CA ARG A 101 8.98 4.46 -14.48
C ARG A 101 10.42 4.69 -14.05
N ARG A 102 11.27 3.69 -14.20
CA ARG A 102 12.70 3.80 -13.88
C ARG A 102 13.41 4.87 -14.73
N THR A 103 13.01 5.01 -16.00
CA THR A 103 13.55 6.00 -16.93
C THR A 103 12.43 6.85 -17.56
N LEU A 104 12.66 8.16 -17.65
CA LEU A 104 11.79 9.13 -18.34
C LEU A 104 12.38 9.52 -19.72
N SER A 105 11.69 10.36 -20.48
CA SER A 105 12.18 10.86 -21.78
C SER A 105 13.34 11.87 -21.66
N ARG A 106 13.59 12.40 -20.45
CA ARG A 106 14.69 13.29 -20.11
C ARG A 106 15.26 12.95 -18.74
N GLY A 107 16.46 13.43 -18.46
CA GLY A 107 17.16 13.17 -17.21
C GLY A 107 17.80 11.79 -17.15
N SER A 108 18.34 11.46 -15.98
CA SER A 108 18.94 10.15 -15.70
C SER A 108 17.92 9.19 -15.07
N GLU A 109 18.34 7.95 -14.85
CA GLU A 109 17.55 6.94 -14.14
C GLU A 109 17.12 7.42 -12.74
N VAL A 110 16.00 6.89 -12.25
CA VAL A 110 15.48 7.21 -10.92
C VAL A 110 16.47 6.81 -9.82
N GLU A 111 16.70 7.75 -8.90
CA GLU A 111 17.35 7.54 -7.62
C GLU A 111 16.28 7.50 -6.54
N VAL A 112 16.28 6.43 -5.74
CA VAL A 112 15.34 6.26 -4.62
C VAL A 112 16.06 6.59 -3.31
N VAL A 113 15.57 7.57 -2.57
CA VAL A 113 16.02 7.85 -1.21
C VAL A 113 15.06 7.20 -0.23
N ASN A 114 15.56 6.22 0.52
CA ASN A 114 14.85 5.56 1.60
C ASN A 114 15.37 6.03 2.98
N PRO A 115 14.65 6.93 3.68
CA PRO A 115 15.06 7.46 4.98
C PRO A 115 14.63 6.59 6.17
N ALA A 116 14.25 5.33 5.96
CA ALA A 116 13.85 4.41 7.02
C ALA A 116 14.98 4.17 8.04
N SER A 117 14.60 3.86 9.27
CA SER A 117 15.55 3.44 10.33
C SER A 117 15.62 1.94 10.51
N PHE A 118 14.59 1.22 10.08
CA PHE A 118 14.57 -0.23 10.09
C PHE A 118 13.82 -0.79 8.88
N MET A 119 14.10 -2.06 8.59
CA MET A 119 13.31 -2.92 7.73
C MET A 119 12.84 -4.15 8.51
N MET A 120 11.73 -4.76 8.13
CA MET A 120 11.31 -6.04 8.69
C MET A 120 12.13 -7.19 8.11
N VAL A 121 12.36 -8.22 8.92
CA VAL A 121 12.98 -9.46 8.45
C VAL A 121 11.91 -10.28 7.74
N LEU A 122 12.16 -10.59 6.47
CA LEU A 122 11.35 -11.49 5.67
C LEU A 122 11.86 -12.93 5.78
N ASP A 123 10.97 -13.90 5.65
CA ASP A 123 11.35 -15.30 5.48
C ASP A 123 11.69 -15.63 4.01
N GLY A 124 11.98 -16.90 3.73
CA GLY A 124 12.32 -17.37 2.38
C GLY A 124 11.19 -17.27 1.35
N GLU A 125 9.97 -16.90 1.77
CA GLU A 125 8.81 -16.69 0.89
C GLU A 125 8.35 -15.22 0.88
N ALA A 126 9.20 -14.29 1.34
CA ALA A 126 8.93 -12.85 1.42
C ALA A 126 7.76 -12.49 2.36
N ILE A 127 7.53 -13.28 3.42
CA ILE A 127 6.57 -12.98 4.48
C ILE A 127 7.31 -12.35 5.67
N PRO A 128 6.88 -11.19 6.18
CA PRO A 128 7.50 -10.57 7.36
C PRO A 128 7.22 -11.40 8.62
N ASN A 129 8.26 -11.64 9.42
CA ASN A 129 8.18 -12.48 10.62
C ASN A 129 8.00 -11.67 11.93
N GLY A 130 7.78 -10.36 11.83
CA GLY A 130 7.63 -9.46 12.98
C GLY A 130 8.92 -8.91 13.58
N LYS A 131 10.10 -9.45 13.23
CA LYS A 131 11.39 -8.91 13.66
C LYS A 131 11.81 -7.75 12.76
N ILE A 132 12.62 -6.85 13.32
CA ILE A 132 13.22 -5.71 12.60
C ILE A 132 14.74 -5.84 12.56
N GLN A 133 15.36 -5.26 11.53
CA GLN A 133 16.80 -5.14 11.37
C GLN A 133 17.18 -3.78 10.78
N GLY A 134 18.47 -3.46 10.75
CA GLY A 134 18.98 -2.28 10.04
C GLY A 134 18.70 -2.37 8.53
N VAL A 135 18.46 -1.22 7.90
CA VAL A 135 18.20 -1.12 6.45
C VAL A 135 19.43 -1.58 5.66
N THR A 136 19.25 -2.55 4.75
CA THR A 136 20.30 -3.02 3.84
C THR A 136 20.32 -2.19 2.55
N PRO A 137 21.41 -2.21 1.77
CA PRO A 137 21.44 -1.63 0.42
C PRO A 137 20.38 -2.26 -0.52
N PRO A 138 19.94 -1.54 -1.57
CA PRO A 138 19.03 -2.07 -2.60
C PRO A 138 19.69 -3.19 -3.43
N PRO A 139 18.91 -3.97 -4.22
CA PRO A 139 17.49 -3.80 -4.50
C PRO A 139 16.58 -4.26 -3.35
N TRP A 140 15.39 -3.67 -3.29
CA TRP A 140 14.39 -3.95 -2.24
C TRP A 140 13.10 -4.54 -2.80
N ASP A 141 12.48 -5.43 -2.02
CA ASP A 141 11.05 -5.78 -2.00
C ASP A 141 10.64 -5.93 -0.51
N ASP A 142 10.87 -4.86 0.24
CA ASP A 142 10.99 -4.92 1.69
C ASP A 142 10.04 -3.94 2.39
N VAL A 143 9.73 -4.27 3.63
CA VAL A 143 8.86 -3.49 4.51
C VAL A 143 9.72 -2.60 5.41
N PHE A 144 9.48 -1.31 5.39
CA PHE A 144 10.24 -0.28 6.07
C PHE A 144 9.38 0.49 7.08
N GLY A 145 10.03 1.00 8.11
CA GLY A 145 9.42 1.89 9.08
C GLY A 145 10.42 2.80 9.79
N GLY A 146 9.89 3.62 10.71
CA GLY A 146 10.67 4.63 11.42
C GLY A 146 11.30 5.64 10.45
N MET A 147 10.48 6.16 9.55
CA MET A 147 10.85 7.12 8.52
C MET A 147 11.35 8.42 9.14
N ARG A 148 12.60 8.81 8.85
CA ARG A 148 13.16 10.10 9.33
C ARG A 148 12.69 11.31 8.52
N SER A 149 12.22 11.06 7.30
CA SER A 149 11.62 12.02 6.37
C SER A 149 10.74 11.26 5.37
N ALA A 150 10.07 11.98 4.49
CA ALA A 150 9.39 11.37 3.34
C ALA A 150 10.41 10.67 2.41
N PRO A 151 10.12 9.46 1.88
CA PRO A 151 10.89 8.89 0.80
C PRO A 151 10.76 9.73 -0.47
N THR A 152 11.78 9.71 -1.33
CA THR A 152 11.80 10.49 -2.57
C THR A 152 12.24 9.68 -3.76
N LEU A 153 11.68 9.99 -4.92
CA LEU A 153 12.10 9.53 -6.24
C LEU A 153 12.67 10.71 -7.01
N THR A 154 13.93 10.64 -7.42
CA THR A 154 14.58 11.72 -8.18
C THR A 154 15.07 11.19 -9.51
N TRP A 155 14.63 11.78 -10.61
CA TRP A 155 15.25 11.62 -11.93
C TRP A 155 16.12 12.85 -12.17
N PRO A 156 17.45 12.77 -11.98
CA PRO A 156 18.34 13.93 -12.10
C PRO A 156 18.18 14.63 -13.45
N GLY A 157 17.95 15.95 -13.44
CA GLY A 157 17.70 16.75 -14.65
C GLY A 157 16.28 16.64 -15.22
N ALA A 158 15.35 16.02 -14.51
CA ALA A 158 13.96 15.87 -14.94
C ALA A 158 12.93 16.23 -13.88
N LEU A 159 12.84 15.44 -12.80
CA LEU A 159 11.73 15.47 -11.86
C LEU A 159 12.18 14.93 -10.52
N LYS A 160 11.65 15.51 -9.44
CA LYS A 160 11.67 14.92 -8.11
C LYS A 160 10.25 14.76 -7.59
N ILE A 161 9.97 13.62 -6.98
CA ILE A 161 8.71 13.34 -6.29
C ILE A 161 9.03 13.07 -4.82
N THR A 162 8.39 13.83 -3.93
CA THR A 162 8.42 13.58 -2.49
C THR A 162 7.11 12.89 -2.07
N CYS A 163 7.22 11.73 -1.44
CA CYS A 163 6.11 10.84 -1.11
C CYS A 163 5.73 10.97 0.37
N VAL A 164 4.57 11.56 0.68
CA VAL A 164 4.13 11.81 2.06
C VAL A 164 2.87 11.00 2.36
N ALA A 165 2.85 10.25 3.45
CA ALA A 165 1.65 9.56 3.91
C ALA A 165 1.40 9.78 5.39
N ASN A 166 0.15 9.59 5.82
CA ASN A 166 -0.26 9.68 7.23
C ASN A 166 0.03 8.39 8.04
N GLU A 167 0.77 7.44 7.47
CA GLU A 167 1.06 6.14 8.08
C GLU A 167 2.56 5.83 8.10
N PRO A 168 3.04 5.04 9.08
CA PRO A 168 4.46 4.82 9.29
C PRO A 168 5.03 3.64 8.49
N TRP A 169 4.20 2.83 7.85
CA TRP A 169 4.62 1.62 7.13
C TRP A 169 4.73 1.87 5.65
N TRP A 170 5.85 1.43 5.08
CA TRP A 170 6.13 1.57 3.65
C TRP A 170 6.66 0.25 3.11
N VAL A 171 6.18 -0.16 1.94
CA VAL A 171 6.91 -1.10 1.09
C VAL A 171 7.64 -0.30 0.02
N ILE A 172 8.92 -0.58 -0.19
CA ILE A 172 9.70 0.02 -1.26
C ILE A 172 10.23 -1.11 -2.14
N TYR A 173 9.85 -1.07 -3.40
CA TYR A 173 10.21 -2.06 -4.40
C TYR A 173 11.10 -1.45 -5.48
N THR A 174 12.30 -1.99 -5.66
CA THR A 174 13.29 -1.50 -6.64
C THR A 174 13.96 -2.61 -7.44
N MET A 175 13.44 -3.84 -7.41
CA MET A 175 14.02 -4.99 -8.12
C MET A 175 13.75 -4.98 -9.63
N ASP A 176 12.66 -4.35 -10.07
CA ASP A 176 12.26 -4.40 -11.48
C ASP A 176 13.10 -3.45 -12.37
N PRO A 177 13.52 -3.90 -13.56
CA PRO A 177 14.36 -3.10 -14.46
C PRO A 177 13.62 -1.99 -15.20
N VAL A 178 12.28 -1.89 -15.10
CA VAL A 178 11.50 -0.83 -15.76
C VAL A 178 10.73 0.06 -14.79
N GLY A 179 10.57 -0.36 -13.53
CA GLY A 179 9.87 0.45 -12.54
C GLY A 179 10.30 0.26 -11.10
N VAL A 180 9.85 1.20 -10.27
CA VAL A 180 10.01 1.21 -8.81
C VAL A 180 8.67 1.55 -8.16
N CYS A 181 8.41 1.05 -6.95
CA CYS A 181 7.20 1.36 -6.18
C CYS A 181 7.56 1.94 -4.82
N ILE A 182 6.80 2.95 -4.40
CA ILE A 182 6.85 3.56 -3.06
C ILE A 182 5.44 3.48 -2.49
N GLU A 183 5.23 2.56 -1.56
CA GLU A 183 3.92 2.04 -1.19
C GLU A 183 3.63 2.28 0.30
N PRO A 184 2.95 3.38 0.67
CA PRO A 184 2.50 3.53 2.05
C PRO A 184 1.40 2.54 2.36
N GLN A 185 1.39 2.05 3.60
CA GLN A 185 0.40 1.11 4.13
C GLN A 185 0.00 1.46 5.56
N THR A 186 -1.23 1.14 5.97
CA THR A 186 -1.68 1.39 7.37
C THR A 186 -1.13 0.36 8.36
N ALA A 187 -0.69 -0.79 7.87
CA ALA A 187 -0.01 -1.84 8.62
C ALA A 187 0.90 -2.62 7.65
N PRO A 188 1.93 -3.35 8.13
CA PRO A 188 2.80 -4.11 7.25
C PRO A 188 2.03 -5.27 6.58
N PRO A 189 2.56 -5.85 5.49
CA PRO A 189 2.08 -7.12 4.97
C PRO A 189 1.97 -8.18 6.09
N HIS A 190 1.00 -9.09 5.96
CA HIS A 190 0.73 -10.13 6.95
C HIS A 190 0.38 -9.63 8.38
N ALA A 191 -0.05 -8.37 8.53
CA ALA A 191 -0.29 -7.71 9.82
C ALA A 191 -1.23 -8.46 10.78
N ALA A 192 -2.22 -9.21 10.29
CA ALA A 192 -3.15 -9.96 11.15
C ALA A 192 -2.42 -11.00 12.01
N ALA A 193 -1.56 -11.83 11.40
CA ALA A 193 -0.78 -12.85 12.10
C ALA A 193 0.27 -12.25 13.05
N LEU A 194 0.68 -11.00 12.78
CA LEU A 194 1.60 -10.23 13.61
C LEU A 194 0.88 -9.49 14.76
N GLY A 195 -0.44 -9.51 14.82
CA GLY A 195 -1.23 -8.74 15.80
C GLY A 195 -1.18 -7.22 15.58
N LEU A 196 -0.85 -6.79 14.36
CA LEU A 196 -0.70 -5.37 13.98
C LEU A 196 -1.88 -4.83 13.15
N ALA A 197 -2.76 -5.70 12.67
CA ALA A 197 -3.92 -5.29 11.90
C ALA A 197 -5.06 -4.83 12.84
N PRO A 198 -5.62 -3.63 12.65
CA PRO A 198 -6.84 -3.25 13.36
C PRO A 198 -8.02 -4.12 12.92
N ILE A 199 -8.94 -4.35 13.85
CA ILE A 199 -10.20 -5.05 13.62
C ILE A 199 -11.30 -4.06 13.91
N LEU A 200 -12.02 -3.65 12.87
CA LEU A 200 -13.01 -2.58 12.98
C LEU A 200 -14.39 -3.14 13.35
N ALA A 201 -15.07 -2.49 14.28
CA ALA A 201 -16.47 -2.73 14.56
C ALA A 201 -17.35 -2.22 13.39
N PRO A 202 -18.59 -2.73 13.23
CA PRO A 202 -19.51 -2.19 12.22
C PRO A 202 -19.72 -0.69 12.42
N GLY A 203 -19.62 0.07 11.34
CA GLY A 203 -19.68 1.53 11.31
C GLY A 203 -18.32 2.22 11.38
N GLU A 204 -17.28 1.55 11.90
CA GLU A 204 -15.93 2.12 12.00
C GLU A 204 -15.22 2.20 10.64
N ARG A 205 -14.25 3.10 10.55
CA ARG A 205 -13.53 3.46 9.32
C ARG A 205 -12.04 3.59 9.57
N ILE A 206 -11.23 3.14 8.62
CA ILE A 206 -9.81 3.45 8.50
C ILE A 206 -9.55 4.17 7.18
N ARG A 207 -8.56 5.06 7.15
CA ARG A 207 -8.19 5.86 5.97
C ARG A 207 -6.67 6.02 5.88
N LEU A 208 -6.16 5.88 4.66
CA LEU A 208 -4.79 6.19 4.27
C LEU A 208 -4.80 7.33 3.26
N ASP A 209 -4.03 8.37 3.54
CA ASP A 209 -3.78 9.51 2.66
C ASP A 209 -2.33 9.45 2.16
N TYR A 210 -2.15 9.59 0.85
CA TYR A 210 -0.86 9.58 0.18
C TYR A 210 -0.75 10.79 -0.75
N GLN A 211 0.13 11.73 -0.39
CA GLN A 211 0.43 12.90 -1.18
C GLN A 211 1.76 12.73 -1.93
N LEU A 212 1.71 12.97 -3.24
CA LEU A 212 2.89 13.10 -4.10
C LEU A 212 3.13 14.59 -4.36
N ASN A 213 4.31 15.09 -3.98
CA ASN A 213 4.72 16.46 -4.29
C ASN A 213 5.72 16.42 -5.46
N PHE A 214 5.42 17.14 -6.53
CA PHE A 214 6.19 17.17 -7.77
C PHE A 214 7.04 18.44 -7.83
N GLU A 215 8.34 18.28 -8.00
CA GLU A 215 9.30 19.37 -8.16
C GLU A 215 10.02 19.18 -9.50
N SER A 216 9.94 20.17 -10.39
CA SER A 216 10.77 20.16 -11.60
C SER A 216 12.25 20.34 -11.21
N ALA A 217 13.11 19.48 -11.74
CA ALA A 217 14.56 19.67 -11.70
C ALA A 217 15.05 20.47 -12.91
#